data_AF-U2FWS4-F1
#
_entry.id   AF-U2FWS4-F1
#
_cell.length_a   1.000
_cell.length_b   1.000
_cell.length_c   1.000
_cell.angle_alpha   90.00
_cell.angle_beta   90.00
_cell.angle_gamma   90.00
#
_symmetry.space_group_name_H-M   'P 1'
#
loop_
_entity.id
_entity.type
_entity.pdbx_description
1 polymer ?
#
loop_
_entity_poly.entity_id
_entity_poly.type
_entity_poly.pdbx_seq_one_letter_code
_entity_poly.pdbx_strand_id
1 'polypeptide(L)'
;MTIDESNQMEALLDEWYDWQAGYVPSLGYGRVDPSCRGFSESERTLTADERAEEADRKAAKKRAEQVDVCVDALTWQERAAIQRHMKVKRIGEMNEVCGANVWRNAREFNMSDVHANYQSAKNSLYPRVKARGLLKEPHPA
;
A
#
# COMPACT_ATOMS: atom_id res chain seq x y z
N MET A 1 -1.03 9.74 18.28
CA MET A 1 0.00 9.35 17.30
C MET A 1 1.03 10.45 17.24
N THR A 2 2.32 10.13 17.32
CA THR A 2 3.40 11.11 17.14
C THR A 2 3.54 11.48 15.66
N ILE A 3 4.31 12.54 15.35
CA ILE A 3 4.59 12.92 13.95
C ILE A 3 5.33 11.79 13.24
N ASP A 4 6.29 11.16 13.91
CA ASP A 4 7.04 10.03 13.36
C ASP A 4 6.13 8.83 13.05
N GLU A 5 5.30 8.42 14.00
CA GLU A 5 4.33 7.33 13.79
C GLU A 5 3.36 7.66 12.65
N SER A 6 2.94 8.93 12.53
CA SER A 6 2.11 9.38 11.42
C SER A 6 2.83 9.19 10.09
N ASN A 7 4.09 9.59 9.99
CA ASN A 7 4.88 9.45 8.75
C ASN A 7 5.10 7.97 8.40
N GLN A 8 5.36 7.12 9.39
CA GLN A 8 5.46 5.67 9.19
C GLN A 8 4.15 5.07 8.66
N MET A 9 3.00 5.52 9.19
CA MET A 9 1.69 5.11 8.70
C MET A 9 1.46 5.55 7.26
N GLU A 10 1.82 6.78 6.88
CA GLU A 10 1.73 7.25 5.49
C GLU A 10 2.58 6.38 4.56
N ALA A 11 3.83 6.09 4.94
CA ALA A 11 4.73 5.24 4.15
C ALA A 11 4.20 3.81 3.96
N LEU A 12 3.60 3.22 5.01
CA LEU A 12 2.96 1.91 4.92
C LEU A 12 1.73 1.93 4.01
N LEU A 13 0.94 3.00 4.07
CA LEU A 13 -0.23 3.17 3.21
C LEU A 13 0.18 3.36 1.75
N ASP A 14 1.27 4.08 1.47
CA ASP A 14 1.82 4.24 0.12
C ASP A 14 2.24 2.88 -0.45
N GLU A 15 3.05 2.12 0.30
CA GLU A 15 3.50 0.77 -0.09
C GLU A 15 2.30 -0.16 -0.37
N TRP A 16 1.29 -0.15 0.51
CA TRP A 16 0.08 -0.94 0.34
C TRP A 16 -0.76 -0.49 -0.87
N TYR A 17 -0.92 0.81 -1.09
CA TYR A 17 -1.73 1.33 -2.20
C TYR A 17 -1.08 1.03 -3.56
N ASP A 18 0.24 1.11 -3.66
CA ASP A 18 0.98 0.71 -4.85
C ASP A 18 0.90 -0.79 -5.10
N TRP A 19 1.00 -1.60 -4.04
CA TRP A 19 0.79 -3.05 -4.12
C TRP A 19 -0.63 -3.40 -4.61
N GLN A 20 -1.67 -2.74 -4.08
CA GLN A 20 -3.05 -2.95 -4.54
C GLN A 20 -3.24 -2.51 -5.99
N ALA A 21 -2.68 -1.38 -6.40
CA ALA A 21 -2.77 -0.89 -7.78
C ALA A 21 -2.06 -1.82 -8.79
N GLY A 22 -1.07 -2.58 -8.34
CA GLY A 22 -0.40 -3.63 -9.11
C GLY A 22 -1.17 -4.95 -9.20
N TYR A 23 -2.32 -5.09 -8.54
CA TYR A 23 -3.11 -6.32 -8.58
C TYR A 23 -3.70 -6.56 -9.98
N VAL A 24 -3.23 -7.63 -10.63
CA VAL A 24 -3.77 -8.12 -11.90
C VAL A 24 -4.47 -9.46 -11.62
N PRO A 25 -5.81 -9.52 -11.68
CA PRO A 25 -6.53 -10.79 -11.53
C PRO A 25 -6.05 -11.81 -12.57
N SER A 26 -5.80 -13.05 -12.15
CA SER A 26 -5.51 -14.14 -13.10
C SER A 26 -6.82 -14.58 -13.77
N LEU A 27 -7.14 -13.97 -14.91
CA LEU A 27 -8.43 -14.17 -15.61
C LEU A 27 -8.53 -15.49 -16.40
N GLY A 28 -7.66 -16.48 -16.17
CA GLY A 28 -7.71 -17.74 -16.91
C GLY A 28 -6.91 -18.89 -16.29
N TYR A 29 -7.18 -20.10 -16.79
CA TYR A 29 -6.33 -21.26 -16.54
C TYR A 29 -5.02 -21.08 -17.32
N GLY A 30 -3.90 -20.95 -16.60
CA GLY A 30 -2.58 -20.96 -17.22
C GLY A 30 -2.37 -22.26 -18.01
N ARG A 31 -1.65 -22.20 -19.14
CA ARG A 31 -1.26 -23.37 -19.96
C ARG A 31 -0.30 -24.35 -19.24
N VAL A 32 -0.10 -24.16 -17.95
CA VAL A 32 0.86 -24.88 -17.12
C VAL A 32 0.06 -25.79 -16.18
N ASP A 33 0.48 -27.05 -16.11
CA ASP A 33 -0.06 -28.02 -15.17
C ASP A 33 -0.02 -27.46 -13.72
N PRO A 34 -1.05 -27.67 -12.90
CA PRO A 34 -1.05 -27.25 -11.50
C PRO A 34 0.19 -27.68 -10.70
N SER A 35 0.79 -28.84 -10.99
CA SER A 35 2.00 -29.33 -10.31
C SER A 35 3.28 -28.58 -10.71
N CYS A 36 3.27 -27.92 -11.87
CA CYS A 36 4.41 -27.15 -12.39
C CYS A 36 4.20 -25.63 -12.26
N ARG A 37 3.11 -25.20 -11.62
CA ARG A 37 2.76 -23.79 -11.47
C ARG A 37 3.72 -23.10 -10.49
N GLY A 38 4.45 -22.11 -10.97
CA GLY A 38 5.45 -21.37 -10.17
C GLY A 38 6.86 -21.98 -10.21
N PHE A 39 7.05 -23.09 -10.92
CA PHE A 39 8.39 -23.62 -11.19
C PHE A 39 9.05 -22.82 -12.31
N SER A 40 10.29 -22.37 -12.07
CA SER A 40 11.08 -21.63 -13.05
C SER A 40 12.53 -22.09 -13.01
N GLU A 41 13.03 -22.66 -14.11
CA GLU A 41 14.44 -23.07 -14.24
C GLU A 41 15.43 -21.91 -14.04
N SER A 42 14.98 -20.67 -14.25
CA SER A 42 15.80 -19.46 -14.06
C SER A 42 16.15 -19.17 -12.60
N GLU A 43 15.47 -19.79 -11.63
CA GLU A 43 15.81 -19.65 -10.20
C GLU A 43 17.18 -20.28 -9.85
N ARG A 44 17.68 -21.23 -10.66
CA ARG A 44 19.00 -21.87 -10.46
C ARG A 44 20.19 -20.99 -10.79
N THR A 45 20.00 -19.95 -11.61
CA THR A 45 21.08 -19.07 -12.08
C THR A 45 21.06 -17.69 -11.44
N LEU A 46 20.17 -17.45 -10.47
CA LEU A 46 20.07 -16.15 -9.80
C LEU A 46 21.36 -15.84 -9.04
N THR A 47 21.87 -14.64 -9.29
CA THR A 47 22.96 -14.03 -8.53
C THR A 47 22.52 -13.75 -7.09
N ALA A 48 23.50 -13.50 -6.21
CA ALA A 48 23.20 -13.14 -4.82
C ALA A 48 22.34 -11.88 -4.73
N ASP A 49 22.58 -10.90 -5.62
CA ASP A 49 21.86 -9.64 -5.67
C ASP A 49 20.39 -9.85 -6.11
N GLU A 50 20.15 -10.63 -7.17
CA GLU A 50 18.79 -10.94 -7.61
C GLU A 50 17.98 -11.70 -6.54
N ARG A 51 18.63 -12.58 -5.77
CA ARG A 51 17.99 -13.28 -4.65
C ARG A 51 17.62 -12.32 -3.52
N ALA A 52 18.48 -11.34 -3.22
CA ALA A 52 18.20 -10.32 -2.22
C ALA A 52 17.01 -9.44 -2.65
N GLU A 53 16.99 -8.97 -3.90
CA GLU A 53 15.86 -8.21 -4.45
C GLU A 53 14.54 -9.00 -4.44
N GLU A 54 14.59 -10.30 -4.74
CA GLU A 54 13.40 -11.15 -4.66
C GLU A 54 12.92 -11.33 -3.21
N ALA A 55 13.84 -11.48 -2.25
CA ALA A 55 13.51 -11.54 -0.83
C ALA A 55 12.85 -10.24 -0.36
N ASP A 56 13.38 -9.08 -0.77
CA ASP A 56 12.83 -7.77 -0.45
C ASP A 56 11.43 -7.57 -1.05
N ARG A 57 11.22 -7.96 -2.31
CA ARG A 57 9.89 -7.95 -2.95
C ARG A 57 8.90 -8.85 -2.21
N LYS A 58 9.32 -10.05 -1.80
CA LYS A 58 8.49 -10.96 -0.99
C LYS A 58 8.17 -10.37 0.38
N ALA A 59 9.12 -9.69 1.03
CA ALA A 59 8.91 -9.03 2.30
C ALA A 59 7.94 -7.85 2.18
N ALA A 60 8.09 -7.01 1.15
CA ALA A 60 7.18 -5.92 0.83
C ALA A 60 5.76 -6.41 0.57
N LYS A 61 5.60 -7.46 -0.24
CA LYS A 61 4.31 -8.11 -0.47
C LYS A 61 3.66 -8.57 0.83
N LYS A 62 4.39 -9.28 1.69
CA LYS A 62 3.87 -9.75 2.98
C LYS A 62 3.46 -8.59 3.89
N ARG A 63 4.22 -7.49 3.91
CA ARG A 63 3.85 -6.28 4.67
C ARG A 63 2.55 -5.68 4.14
N ALA A 64 2.45 -5.49 2.83
CA ALA A 64 1.24 -4.97 2.19
C ALA A 64 0.02 -5.85 2.48
N GLU A 65 0.15 -7.18 2.44
CA GLU A 65 -0.92 -8.11 2.82
C GLU A 65 -1.36 -7.93 4.29
N GLN A 66 -0.43 -7.69 5.22
CA GLN A 66 -0.78 -7.41 6.62
C GLN A 66 -1.50 -6.06 6.79
N VAL A 67 -1.09 -5.04 6.03
CA VAL A 67 -1.79 -3.74 6.00
C VAL A 67 -3.20 -3.91 5.43
N ASP A 68 -3.34 -4.71 4.37
CA ASP A 68 -4.62 -5.01 3.72
C ASP A 68 -5.63 -5.61 4.72
N VAL A 69 -5.20 -6.60 5.51
CA VAL A 69 -6.04 -7.19 6.58
C VAL A 69 -6.44 -6.15 7.63
N CYS A 70 -5.56 -5.20 7.96
CA CYS A 70 -5.88 -4.13 8.91
C CYS A 70 -6.89 -3.12 8.34
N VAL A 71 -6.74 -2.75 7.06
CA VAL A 71 -7.68 -1.90 6.33
C VAL A 71 -9.02 -2.61 6.14
N ASP A 72 -8.99 -3.92 5.96
CA ASP A 72 -10.20 -4.72 5.79
C ASP A 72 -11.09 -4.73 7.03
N ALA A 73 -10.47 -4.62 8.21
CA ALA A 73 -11.18 -4.57 9.49
C ALA A 73 -11.76 -3.19 9.84
N LEU A 74 -11.53 -2.17 9.00
CA LEU A 74 -12.14 -0.85 9.15
C LEU A 74 -13.58 -0.83 8.64
N THR A 75 -14.35 0.18 9.05
CA THR A 75 -15.66 0.43 8.44
C THR A 75 -15.50 0.82 6.96
N TRP A 76 -16.57 0.63 6.17
CA TRP A 76 -16.52 0.96 4.75
C TRP A 76 -16.25 2.46 4.50
N GLN A 77 -16.73 3.35 5.39
CA GLN A 77 -16.47 4.79 5.30
C GLN A 77 -15.00 5.12 5.53
N GLU A 78 -14.37 4.53 6.56
CA GLU A 78 -12.96 4.73 6.85
C GLU A 78 -12.06 4.21 5.74
N ARG A 79 -12.40 3.03 5.19
CA ARG A 79 -11.70 2.46 4.04
C ARG A 79 -11.81 3.38 2.81
N ALA A 80 -13.01 3.89 2.53
CA ALA A 80 -13.23 4.83 1.44
C ALA A 80 -12.45 6.14 1.65
N ALA A 81 -12.34 6.63 2.88
CA ALA A 81 -11.57 7.82 3.20
C ALA A 81 -10.06 7.62 2.93
N ILE A 82 -9.49 6.49 3.35
CA ILE A 82 -8.09 6.13 3.04
C ILE A 82 -7.89 6.02 1.53
N GLN A 83 -8.69 5.19 0.85
CA GLN A 83 -8.60 4.98 -0.61
C GLN A 83 -8.70 6.30 -1.40
N ARG A 84 -9.62 7.18 -1.01
CA ARG A 84 -9.77 8.51 -1.63
C ARG A 84 -8.53 9.37 -1.41
N HIS A 85 -7.99 9.41 -0.19
CA HIS A 85 -6.78 10.17 0.12
C HIS A 85 -5.59 9.70 -0.71
N MET A 86 -5.32 8.39 -0.73
CA MET A 86 -4.21 7.81 -1.49
C MET A 86 -4.33 8.08 -2.99
N LYS A 87 -5.55 7.97 -3.54
CA LYS A 87 -5.82 8.27 -4.95
C LYS A 87 -5.55 9.74 -5.27
N VAL A 88 -6.00 10.67 -4.43
CA VAL A 88 -5.76 12.11 -4.64
C VAL A 88 -4.26 12.42 -4.57
N LYS A 89 -3.55 11.85 -3.59
CA LYS A 89 -2.10 11.99 -3.46
C LYS A 89 -1.36 11.54 -4.73
N ARG A 90 -1.61 10.31 -5.19
CA ARG A 90 -0.98 9.76 -6.40
C ARG A 90 -1.28 10.56 -7.67
N ILE A 91 -2.51 11.06 -7.80
CA ILE A 91 -2.89 11.94 -8.92
C ILE A 91 -2.15 13.29 -8.82
N GLY A 92 -2.00 13.83 -7.62
CA GLY A 92 -1.23 15.05 -7.35
C GLY A 92 0.23 14.91 -7.77
N GLU A 93 0.88 13.83 -7.35
CA GLU A 93 2.27 13.51 -7.74
C GLU A 93 2.40 13.37 -9.27
N MET A 94 1.46 12.70 -9.93
CA MET A 94 1.46 12.55 -11.39
C MET A 94 1.28 13.89 -12.13
N ASN A 95 0.38 14.74 -11.64
CA ASN A 95 0.18 16.10 -12.15
C ASN A 95 1.46 16.94 -12.01
N GLU A 96 2.12 16.87 -10.86
CA GLU A 96 3.38 17.58 -10.59
C GLU A 96 4.49 17.13 -11.55
N VAL A 97 4.69 15.83 -11.71
CA VAL A 97 5.69 15.27 -12.65
C VAL A 97 5.40 15.69 -14.09
N CYS A 98 4.14 15.74 -14.50
CA CYS A 98 3.75 16.16 -15.85
C CYS A 98 3.67 17.69 -16.03
N GLY A 99 3.83 18.48 -14.96
CA GLY A 99 3.62 19.94 -14.99
C GLY A 99 2.20 20.34 -15.40
N ALA A 100 1.21 19.48 -15.16
CA ALA A 100 -0.16 19.61 -15.66
C ALA A 100 -1.17 19.44 -14.52
N ASN A 101 -2.37 20.02 -14.65
CA ASN A 101 -3.47 19.86 -13.67
C ASN A 101 -4.71 19.25 -14.34
N VAL A 102 -4.48 18.25 -15.19
CA VAL A 102 -5.52 17.65 -16.04
C VAL A 102 -6.37 16.67 -15.23
N TRP A 103 -5.72 15.90 -14.35
CA TRP A 103 -6.40 14.91 -13.54
C TRP A 103 -6.80 15.55 -12.21
N ARG A 104 -8.02 16.06 -12.15
CA ARG A 104 -8.61 16.65 -10.93
C ARG A 104 -10.05 16.23 -10.75
N ASN A 105 -10.51 16.18 -9.51
CA ASN A 105 -11.90 15.86 -9.23
C ASN A 105 -12.76 17.12 -9.30
N ALA A 106 -13.56 17.26 -10.36
CA ALA A 106 -14.45 18.41 -10.55
C ALA A 106 -15.57 18.52 -9.49
N ARG A 107 -15.76 17.50 -8.64
CA ARG A 107 -16.81 17.44 -7.60
C ARG A 107 -16.23 17.62 -6.18
N GLU A 108 -15.10 18.31 -6.04
CA GLU A 108 -14.52 18.64 -4.74
C GLU A 108 -15.43 19.56 -3.92
N PHE A 109 -16.40 18.97 -3.24
CA PHE A 109 -17.11 19.61 -2.14
C PHE A 109 -16.42 19.24 -0.83
N ASN A 110 -16.08 20.29 -0.07
CA ASN A 110 -15.58 20.29 1.31
C ASN A 110 -14.30 19.48 1.59
N MET A 111 -13.13 20.06 1.27
CA MET A 111 -11.80 19.47 1.56
C MET A 111 -11.52 19.27 3.06
N SER A 112 -12.11 20.10 3.93
CA SER A 112 -11.89 20.01 5.38
C SER A 112 -12.47 18.71 5.96
N ASP A 113 -13.69 18.37 5.57
CA ASP A 113 -14.34 17.12 5.98
C ASP A 113 -13.57 15.88 5.48
N VAL A 114 -13.02 15.96 4.27
CA VAL A 114 -12.27 14.84 3.67
C VAL A 114 -10.99 14.57 4.46
N HIS A 115 -10.23 15.60 4.79
CA HIS A 115 -8.99 15.42 5.56
C HIS A 115 -9.29 14.96 7.00
N ALA A 116 -10.32 15.52 7.65
CA ALA A 116 -10.73 15.08 8.98
C ALA A 116 -11.14 13.59 9.01
N ASN A 117 -11.92 13.15 8.02
CA ASN A 117 -12.31 11.75 7.87
C ASN A 117 -11.10 10.84 7.65
N TYR A 118 -10.12 11.29 6.85
CA TYR A 118 -8.87 10.55 6.65
C TYR A 118 -8.08 10.42 7.96
N GLN A 119 -7.89 11.51 8.72
CA GLN A 119 -7.19 11.46 9.99
C GLN A 119 -7.89 10.55 11.00
N SER A 120 -9.23 10.58 11.05
CA SER A 120 -10.01 9.65 11.87
C SER A 120 -9.77 8.20 11.46
N ALA A 121 -9.84 7.88 10.17
CA ALA A 121 -9.59 6.54 9.66
C ALA A 121 -8.15 6.07 9.96
N LYS A 122 -7.16 6.96 9.83
CA LYS A 122 -5.76 6.66 10.17
C LYS A 122 -5.59 6.36 11.66
N ASN A 123 -6.28 7.10 12.54
CA ASN A 123 -6.28 6.84 13.98
C ASN A 123 -6.96 5.49 14.33
N SER A 124 -8.02 5.11 13.60
CA SER A 124 -8.65 3.79 13.74
C SER A 124 -7.76 2.64 13.26
N LEU A 125 -6.95 2.89 12.22
CA LEU A 125 -6.02 1.91 11.65
C LEU A 125 -4.79 1.70 12.53
N TYR A 126 -4.24 2.77 13.10
CA TYR A 126 -3.02 2.78 13.91
C TYR A 126 -2.92 1.65 14.96
N PRO A 127 -3.89 1.42 15.86
CA PRO A 127 -3.77 0.37 16.88
C PRO A 127 -3.64 -1.04 16.28
N ARG A 128 -4.25 -1.28 15.11
CA ARG A 128 -4.20 -2.58 14.42
C ARG A 128 -2.84 -2.82 13.79
N VAL A 129 -2.27 -1.78 13.17
CA VAL A 129 -0.94 -1.81 12.56
C VAL A 129 0.14 -1.98 13.64
N LYS A 130 -0.01 -1.26 14.76
CA LYS A 130 0.88 -1.38 15.93
C LYS A 130 0.84 -2.77 16.55
N ALA A 131 -0.35 -3.35 16.73
CA ALA A 131 -0.49 -4.70 17.28
C ALA A 131 0.18 -5.79 16.43
N ARG A 132 0.35 -5.54 15.12
CA ARG A 132 1.05 -6.45 14.19
C ARG A 132 2.55 -6.19 14.07
N GLY A 133 3.10 -5.22 14.78
CA GLY A 133 4.53 -4.90 14.74
C GLY A 133 5.00 -4.36 13.38
N LEU A 134 4.11 -3.71 12.62
CA LEU A 134 4.44 -3.16 11.31
C LEU A 134 5.15 -1.80 11.37
N LEU A 135 5.10 -1.14 12.54
CA LEU A 135 5.80 0.12 12.79
C LEU A 135 7.25 -0.18 13.22
N LYS A 136 8.20 0.60 12.73
CA LYS A 136 9.58 0.53 13.20
C LYS A 136 9.64 1.12 14.61
N GLU A 137 10.20 0.36 15.54
CA GLU A 137 10.53 0.92 16.85
C GLU A 137 11.55 2.05 16.67
N PRO A 138 11.44 3.15 17.44
CA PRO A 138 12.49 4.16 17.45
C PRO A 138 13.77 3.47 17.90
N HIS A 139 14.74 3.36 16.99
CA HIS A 139 16.04 2.79 17.31
C HIS A 139 16.66 3.66 18.43
N PRO A 140 16.94 3.11 19.63
CA PRO A 140 17.69 3.87 20.63
C PRO A 140 19.08 4.11 20.06
N ALA A 141 19.46 5.39 19.98
CA ALA A 141 20.79 5.84 19.59
C ALA A 141 21.86 5.38 20.59
#